data_AF-A0A961FYB1-F1
#
_entry.id   AF-A0A961FYB1-F1
#
_cell.length_a   1.000
_cell.length_b   1.000
_cell.length_c   1.000
_cell.angle_alpha   90.00
_cell.angle_beta   90.00
_cell.angle_gamma   90.00
#
_symmetry.space_group_name_H-M   'P 1'
#
loop_
_entity.id
_entity.type
_entity.pdbx_description
1 polymer ?
#
loop_
_entity_poly.entity_id
_entity_poly.type
_entity_poly.pdbx_seq_one_letter_code
_entity_poly.pdbx_strand_id
1 'polypeptide(L)'
;GQVVLAAELRGIGETETGHGKNEFGKGRFGPDNLDILTAYLMGKSYVGMRTGDAQRWARVLSNWEPRPNALHLVAIGEAAIPALHAAALDAGRFESVSIRGMLPDWESLVGAGETHDQAVNIVHGVLRHYDLPDLVPLAGGDQVTIEQPISPLGTPIP
;
A
#
# COMPACT_ATOMS: atom_id res chain seq x y z
N GLY A 1 -4.95 24.41 13.04
CA GLY A 1 -5.66 23.16 12.66
C GLY A 1 -4.98 22.58 11.44
N GLN A 2 -5.26 21.32 11.10
CA GLN A 2 -4.74 20.65 9.91
C GLN A 2 -5.89 20.41 8.91
N VAL A 3 -5.61 20.53 7.61
CA VAL A 3 -6.49 20.04 6.56
C VAL A 3 -6.25 18.54 6.43
N VAL A 4 -7.32 17.75 6.53
CA VAL A 4 -7.24 16.29 6.44
C VAL A 4 -7.98 15.83 5.19
N LEU A 5 -7.29 15.09 4.33
CA LEU A 5 -7.89 14.40 3.19
C LEU A 5 -7.88 12.90 3.51
N ALA A 6 -9.07 12.34 3.73
CA ALA A 6 -9.27 10.89 3.81
C ALA A 6 -9.47 10.37 2.39
N ALA A 7 -8.50 9.59 1.90
CA ALA A 7 -8.46 9.10 0.52
C ALA A 7 -8.67 7.59 0.47
N GLU A 8 -9.54 7.15 -0.44
CA GLU A 8 -9.63 5.76 -0.86
C GLU A 8 -8.71 5.51 -2.06
N LEU A 9 -8.04 4.36 -2.07
CA LEU A 9 -7.34 3.84 -3.23
C LEU A 9 -8.26 2.84 -3.93
N ARG A 10 -8.05 2.58 -5.22
CA ARG A 10 -8.86 1.59 -5.95
C ARG A 10 -8.92 0.24 -5.20
N GLY A 11 -10.10 -0.36 -5.10
CA GLY A 11 -10.33 -1.62 -4.39
C GLY A 11 -10.49 -1.47 -2.86
N ILE A 12 -10.26 -0.28 -2.31
CA ILE A 12 -10.50 -0.02 -0.88
C ILE A 12 -11.81 0.76 -0.75
N GLY A 13 -12.62 0.40 0.25
CA GLY A 13 -13.82 1.16 0.64
C GLY A 13 -14.92 1.09 -0.40
N GLU A 14 -15.42 2.24 -0.87
CA GLU A 14 -16.54 2.30 -1.83
C GLU A 14 -16.22 1.60 -3.16
N THR A 15 -14.93 1.45 -3.49
CA THR A 15 -14.46 0.78 -4.71
C THR A 15 -14.13 -0.70 -4.54
N GLU A 16 -14.36 -1.29 -3.35
CA GLU A 16 -14.15 -2.73 -3.10
C GLU A 16 -15.11 -3.56 -3.97
N THR A 17 -14.59 -4.64 -4.56
CA THR A 17 -15.34 -5.45 -5.53
C THR A 17 -15.88 -6.77 -4.98
N GLY A 18 -15.47 -7.17 -3.76
CA GLY A 18 -15.66 -8.51 -3.20
C GLY A 18 -16.94 -8.77 -2.40
N HIS A 19 -17.78 -7.76 -2.15
CA HIS A 19 -18.99 -7.94 -1.33
C HIS A 19 -20.00 -8.92 -1.96
N GLY A 20 -20.27 -10.03 -1.26
CA GLY A 20 -21.36 -10.95 -1.58
C GLY A 20 -21.12 -11.89 -2.78
N LYS A 21 -19.95 -11.85 -3.41
CA LYS A 21 -19.66 -12.69 -4.58
C LYS A 21 -19.02 -14.01 -4.18
N ASN A 22 -19.26 -15.07 -4.98
CA ASN A 22 -18.61 -16.37 -4.81
C ASN A 22 -17.53 -16.53 -5.88
N GLU A 23 -16.39 -15.89 -5.66
CA GLU A 23 -15.30 -15.79 -6.63
C GLU A 23 -14.21 -16.83 -6.36
N PHE A 24 -13.38 -17.08 -7.37
CA PHE A 24 -12.19 -17.92 -7.24
C PHE A 24 -11.35 -17.43 -6.05
N GLY A 25 -10.79 -18.30 -5.21
CA GLY A 25 -9.89 -17.88 -4.12
C GLY A 25 -10.54 -17.04 -3.00
N LYS A 26 -11.88 -17.01 -2.92
CA LYS A 26 -12.64 -16.31 -1.87
C LYS A 26 -12.13 -16.64 -0.47
N GLY A 27 -11.88 -15.59 0.33
CA GLY A 27 -11.38 -15.70 1.69
C GLY A 27 -9.91 -16.10 1.79
N ARG A 28 -9.16 -16.11 0.69
CA ARG A 28 -7.71 -16.40 0.70
C ARG A 28 -6.87 -15.43 -0.12
N PHE A 29 -7.40 -14.97 -1.26
CA PHE A 29 -6.71 -14.00 -2.13
C PHE A 29 -7.23 -12.56 -2.00
N GLY A 30 -8.11 -12.31 -1.03
CA GLY A 30 -8.68 -10.99 -0.80
C GLY A 30 -9.94 -10.70 -1.59
N PRO A 31 -10.62 -9.58 -1.27
CA PRO A 31 -11.86 -9.17 -1.92
C PRO A 31 -11.64 -8.68 -3.36
N ASP A 32 -10.46 -8.18 -3.71
CA ASP A 32 -10.15 -7.61 -5.03
C ASP A 32 -9.42 -8.57 -5.97
N ASN A 33 -9.50 -9.88 -5.73
CA ASN A 33 -8.59 -10.83 -6.38
C ASN A 33 -8.74 -10.88 -7.91
N LEU A 34 -9.95 -10.72 -8.46
CA LEU A 34 -10.17 -10.65 -9.91
C LEU A 34 -9.59 -9.37 -10.52
N ASP A 35 -9.65 -8.25 -9.79
CA ASP A 35 -9.06 -6.97 -10.20
C ASP A 35 -7.53 -7.04 -10.17
N ILE A 36 -6.96 -7.71 -9.16
CA ILE A 36 -5.52 -7.98 -9.06
C ILE A 36 -5.06 -8.83 -10.25
N LEU A 37 -5.77 -9.93 -10.55
CA LEU A 37 -5.44 -10.79 -11.69
C LEU A 37 -5.59 -10.05 -13.03
N THR A 38 -6.59 -9.19 -13.16
CA THR A 38 -6.80 -8.35 -14.35
C THR A 38 -5.65 -7.34 -14.51
N ALA A 39 -5.22 -6.69 -13.43
CA ALA A 39 -4.06 -5.81 -13.46
C ALA A 39 -2.81 -6.55 -13.96
N TYR A 40 -2.58 -7.76 -13.46
CA TYR A 40 -1.47 -8.62 -13.88
C TYR A 40 -1.54 -9.01 -15.35
N LEU A 41 -2.72 -9.36 -15.87
CA LEU A 41 -2.93 -9.65 -17.29
C LEU A 41 -2.57 -8.45 -18.17
N MET A 42 -2.75 -7.23 -17.66
CA MET A 42 -2.38 -5.98 -18.33
C MET A 42 -0.90 -5.58 -18.14
N GLY A 43 -0.08 -6.44 -17.52
CA GLY A 43 1.33 -6.14 -17.23
C GLY A 43 1.51 -5.10 -16.11
N LYS A 44 0.53 -4.95 -15.22
CA LYS A 44 0.55 -4.01 -14.09
C LYS A 44 0.48 -4.77 -12.77
N SER A 45 1.00 -4.17 -11.70
CA SER A 45 0.72 -4.61 -10.33
C SER A 45 -0.36 -3.74 -9.71
N TYR A 46 -1.18 -4.33 -8.84
CA TYR A 46 -2.19 -3.57 -8.11
C TYR A 46 -1.53 -2.56 -7.15
N VAL A 47 -0.41 -2.94 -6.52
CA VAL A 47 0.47 -2.04 -5.76
C VAL A 47 0.87 -0.80 -6.58
N GLY A 48 1.35 -0.98 -7.81
CA GLY A 48 1.77 0.13 -8.67
C GLY A 48 0.61 1.04 -9.07
N MET A 49 -0.57 0.46 -9.30
CA MET A 49 -1.78 1.23 -9.59
C MET A 49 -2.25 2.05 -8.37
N ARG A 50 -2.30 1.44 -7.18
CA ARG A 50 -2.62 2.10 -5.91
C ARG A 50 -1.57 3.14 -5.49
N THR A 51 -0.29 2.92 -5.84
CA THR A 51 0.79 3.91 -5.64
C THR A 51 0.49 5.20 -6.40
N GLY A 52 0.07 5.07 -7.66
CA GLY A 52 -0.36 6.22 -8.46
C GLY A 52 -1.60 6.92 -7.89
N ASP A 53 -2.52 6.20 -7.26
CA ASP A 53 -3.69 6.80 -6.60
C ASP A 53 -3.25 7.65 -5.40
N ALA A 54 -2.34 7.15 -4.57
CA ALA A 54 -1.77 7.90 -3.44
C ALA A 54 -1.06 9.18 -3.92
N GLN A 55 -0.25 9.12 -4.98
CA GLN A 55 0.42 10.30 -5.57
C GLN A 55 -0.59 11.34 -6.09
N ARG A 56 -1.72 10.91 -6.66
CA ARG A 56 -2.79 11.81 -7.13
C ARG A 56 -3.49 12.50 -5.97
N TRP A 57 -3.81 11.77 -4.90
CA TRP A 57 -4.39 12.37 -3.70
C TRP A 57 -3.46 13.36 -3.01
N ALA A 58 -2.17 13.02 -2.90
CA ALA A 58 -1.16 13.95 -2.42
C ALA A 58 -1.12 15.23 -3.27
N ARG A 59 -1.25 15.11 -4.61
CA ARG A 59 -1.31 16.27 -5.52
C ARG A 59 -2.58 17.11 -5.33
N VAL A 60 -3.73 16.49 -5.11
CA VAL A 60 -4.96 17.22 -4.78
C VAL A 60 -4.75 18.04 -3.50
N LEU A 61 -4.27 17.40 -2.42
CA LEU A 61 -4.05 18.09 -1.14
C LEU A 61 -2.99 19.20 -1.25
N SER A 62 -1.91 18.98 -2.01
CA SER A 62 -0.86 20.00 -2.24
C SER A 62 -1.39 21.30 -2.85
N ASN A 63 -2.47 21.22 -3.63
CA ASN A 63 -3.09 22.36 -4.32
C ASN A 63 -4.42 22.78 -3.67
N TRP A 64 -4.75 22.23 -2.51
CA TRP A 64 -5.94 22.62 -1.76
C TRP A 64 -5.81 24.07 -1.29
N GLU A 65 -6.92 24.79 -1.14
CA GLU A 65 -6.94 26.12 -0.56
C GLU A 65 -7.67 26.13 0.78
N PRO A 66 -7.05 26.60 1.87
CA PRO A 66 -5.70 27.17 1.94
C PRO A 66 -4.60 26.12 1.72
N ARG A 67 -3.51 26.52 1.06
CA ARG A 67 -2.39 25.62 0.77
C ARG A 67 -1.74 25.08 2.04
N PRO A 68 -1.52 23.76 2.14
CA PRO A 68 -0.77 23.19 3.25
C PRO A 68 0.72 23.56 3.15
N ASN A 69 1.34 23.86 4.29
CA ASN A 69 2.79 24.13 4.36
C ASN A 69 3.63 22.85 4.17
N ALA A 70 3.07 21.71 4.58
CA ALA A 70 3.70 20.41 4.51
C ALA A 70 2.64 19.32 4.39
N LEU A 71 3.06 18.15 3.88
CA LEU A 71 2.21 16.98 3.77
C LEU A 71 2.67 15.92 4.75
N HIS A 72 1.72 15.32 5.46
CA HIS A 72 1.96 14.16 6.33
C HIS A 72 1.19 12.98 5.76
N LEU A 73 1.87 11.88 5.50
CA LEU A 73 1.27 10.67 4.96
C LEU A 73 0.96 9.70 6.10
N VAL A 74 -0.28 9.25 6.20
CA VAL A 74 -0.71 8.18 7.10
C VAL A 74 -1.37 7.10 6.26
N ALA A 75 -0.86 5.88 6.31
CA ALA A 75 -1.39 4.75 5.56
C ALA A 75 -1.55 3.52 6.46
N ILE A 76 -2.69 2.84 6.28
CA ILE A 76 -3.11 1.74 7.16
C ILE A 76 -3.50 0.54 6.30
N GLY A 77 -3.10 -0.66 6.72
CA GLY A 77 -3.49 -1.92 6.09
C GLY A 77 -3.06 -1.97 4.63
N GLU A 78 -3.98 -2.30 3.73
CA GLU A 78 -3.65 -2.46 2.30
C GLU A 78 -3.17 -1.19 1.58
N ALA A 79 -3.37 -0.02 2.18
CA ALA A 79 -2.82 1.24 1.67
C ALA A 79 -1.32 1.42 2.02
N ALA A 80 -0.79 0.65 2.98
CA ALA A 80 0.55 0.81 3.53
C ALA A 80 1.67 0.67 2.48
N ILE A 81 1.74 -0.47 1.79
CA ILE A 81 2.79 -0.74 0.78
C ILE A 81 2.71 0.28 -0.37
N PRO A 82 1.53 0.55 -0.99
CA PRO A 82 1.41 1.58 -2.02
C PRO A 82 1.82 2.98 -1.56
N ALA A 83 1.49 3.35 -0.32
CA ALA A 83 1.85 4.65 0.24
C ALA A 83 3.36 4.77 0.49
N LEU A 84 4.01 3.71 0.97
CA LEU A 84 5.47 3.68 1.13
C LEU A 84 6.18 3.82 -0.23
N HIS A 85 5.68 3.15 -1.28
CA HIS A 85 6.16 3.34 -2.65
C HIS A 85 5.97 4.79 -3.13
N ALA A 86 4.80 5.39 -2.86
CA ALA A 86 4.55 6.77 -3.25
C ALA A 86 5.51 7.75 -2.57
N ALA A 87 5.80 7.53 -1.28
CA ALA A 87 6.79 8.32 -0.54
C ALA A 87 8.22 8.13 -1.07
N ALA A 88 8.60 6.89 -1.41
CA ALA A 88 9.91 6.59 -2.00
C ALA A 88 10.09 7.21 -3.40
N LEU A 89 9.04 7.23 -4.23
CA LEU A 89 9.08 7.81 -5.58
C LEU A 89 8.99 9.34 -5.58
N ASP A 90 8.28 9.92 -4.62
CA ASP A 90 8.16 11.36 -4.42
C ASP A 90 9.05 11.80 -3.24
N ALA A 91 10.33 11.44 -3.26
CA ALA A 91 11.26 11.71 -2.16
C ALA A 91 11.27 13.20 -1.75
N GLY A 92 11.18 13.46 -0.44
CA GLY A 92 11.13 14.81 0.13
C GLY A 92 9.76 15.50 0.05
N ARG A 93 8.73 14.84 -0.50
CA ARG A 93 7.38 15.41 -0.60
C ARG A 93 6.61 15.40 0.73
N PHE A 94 6.85 14.41 1.57
CA PHE A 94 6.17 14.24 2.85
C PHE A 94 7.12 14.60 3.99
N GLU A 95 6.66 15.42 4.94
CA GLU A 95 7.42 15.77 6.14
C GLU A 95 7.46 14.60 7.14
N SER A 96 6.42 13.75 7.12
CA SER A 96 6.36 12.51 7.89
C SER A 96 5.58 11.44 7.14
N VAL A 97 5.97 10.18 7.32
CA VAL A 97 5.31 9.00 6.74
C VAL A 97 5.02 8.00 7.87
N SER A 98 3.75 7.80 8.20
CA SER A 98 3.30 6.82 9.19
C SER A 98 2.61 5.67 8.48
N ILE A 99 3.15 4.47 8.67
CA ILE A 99 2.67 3.24 8.06
C ILE A 99 2.25 2.28 9.16
N ARG A 100 1.04 1.71 9.08
CA ARG A 100 0.51 0.79 10.08
C ARG A 100 -0.09 -0.45 9.45
N GLY A 101 0.20 -1.63 9.99
CA GLY A 101 -0.40 -2.88 9.48
C GLY A 101 0.19 -3.33 8.15
N MET A 102 1.49 -3.11 7.93
CA MET A 102 2.21 -3.54 6.73
C MET A 102 2.90 -4.90 6.95
N LEU A 103 3.10 -5.67 5.87
CA LEU A 103 4.11 -6.74 5.90
C LEU A 103 5.50 -6.15 6.20
N PRO A 104 6.36 -6.82 6.97
CA PRO A 104 7.72 -6.35 7.21
C PRO A 104 8.57 -6.39 5.93
N ASP A 105 8.43 -7.44 5.14
CA ASP A 105 9.19 -7.72 3.92
C ASP A 105 8.42 -8.74 3.04
N TRP A 106 8.73 -8.80 1.75
CA TRP A 106 8.21 -9.80 0.82
C TRP A 106 8.96 -11.13 0.92
N GLU A 107 10.20 -11.16 1.40
CA GLU A 107 10.95 -12.41 1.59
C GLU A 107 10.22 -13.37 2.55
N SER A 108 9.75 -12.88 3.69
CA SER A 108 8.94 -13.65 4.66
C SER A 108 7.61 -14.09 4.08
N LEU A 109 6.99 -13.27 3.24
CA LEU A 109 5.76 -13.64 2.52
C LEU A 109 5.99 -14.82 1.58
N VAL A 110 7.06 -14.80 0.80
CA VAL A 110 7.40 -15.87 -0.15
C VAL A 110 7.89 -17.14 0.55
N GLY A 111 8.60 -16.99 1.68
CA GLY A 111 9.05 -18.10 2.51
C GLY A 111 7.95 -18.78 3.32
N ALA A 112 6.77 -18.16 3.44
CA ALA A 112 5.66 -18.71 4.20
C ALA A 112 5.03 -19.92 3.49
N GLY A 113 4.75 -20.99 4.26
CA GLY A 113 4.00 -22.14 3.74
C GLY A 113 2.52 -21.80 3.43
N GLU A 114 2.01 -20.71 4.00
CA GLU A 114 0.65 -20.26 3.83
C GLU A 114 0.57 -18.73 3.94
N THR A 115 -0.28 -18.13 3.11
CA THR A 115 -0.57 -16.70 3.10
C THR A 115 -2.08 -16.46 3.07
N HIS A 116 -2.54 -15.37 3.66
CA HIS A 116 -3.94 -14.96 3.63
C HIS A 116 -4.06 -13.48 3.25
N ASP A 117 -4.82 -13.21 2.19
CA ASP A 117 -5.14 -11.85 1.71
C ASP A 117 -3.90 -11.03 1.35
N GLN A 118 -2.89 -11.69 0.76
CA GLN A 118 -1.62 -11.05 0.38
C GLN A 118 -1.46 -10.89 -1.13
N ALA A 119 -2.44 -11.34 -1.93
CA ALA A 119 -2.38 -11.22 -3.38
C ALA A 119 -2.31 -9.76 -3.85
N VAL A 120 -2.94 -8.86 -3.08
CA VAL A 120 -2.96 -7.42 -3.31
C VAL A 120 -1.57 -6.78 -3.23
N ASN A 121 -0.65 -7.42 -2.49
CA ASN A 121 0.70 -6.93 -2.25
C ASN A 121 1.73 -7.44 -3.28
N ILE A 122 1.34 -8.26 -4.25
CA ILE A 122 2.30 -8.87 -5.19
C ILE A 122 2.77 -7.84 -6.22
N VAL A 123 4.08 -7.79 -6.44
CA VAL A 123 4.73 -7.13 -7.58
C VAL A 123 5.60 -8.14 -8.32
N HIS A 124 5.34 -8.38 -9.61
CA HIS A 124 6.02 -9.42 -10.37
C HIS A 124 7.55 -9.21 -10.41
N GLY A 125 8.30 -10.20 -9.93
CA GLY A 125 9.76 -10.21 -9.98
C GLY A 125 10.46 -9.24 -9.03
N VAL A 126 9.75 -8.59 -8.10
CA VAL A 126 10.27 -7.48 -7.29
C VAL A 126 11.51 -7.83 -6.47
N LEU A 127 11.55 -9.02 -5.88
CA LEU A 127 12.69 -9.51 -5.08
C LEU A 127 14.00 -9.67 -5.87
N ARG A 128 13.98 -9.55 -7.20
CA ARG A 128 15.21 -9.45 -8.01
C ARG A 128 15.83 -8.06 -7.99
N HIS A 129 15.14 -7.07 -7.41
CA HIS A 129 15.47 -5.66 -7.47
C HIS A 129 15.54 -5.02 -6.08
N TYR A 130 14.55 -5.26 -5.20
CA TYR A 130 14.49 -4.72 -3.84
C TYR A 130 13.44 -5.47 -3.00
N ASP A 131 13.43 -5.21 -1.69
CA ASP A 131 12.37 -5.58 -0.75
C ASP A 131 11.79 -4.35 -0.01
N LEU A 132 10.69 -4.48 0.73
CA LEU A 132 9.99 -3.38 1.41
C LEU A 132 10.89 -2.53 2.33
N PRO A 133 11.82 -3.10 3.13
CA PRO A 133 12.73 -2.30 3.95
C PRO A 133 13.64 -1.36 3.13
N ASP A 134 13.97 -1.72 1.89
CA ASP A 134 14.81 -0.89 1.01
C ASP A 134 14.12 0.40 0.57
N LEU A 135 12.78 0.46 0.67
CA LEU A 135 12.01 1.68 0.36
C LEU A 135 12.09 2.74 1.45
N VAL A 136 12.34 2.35 2.71
CA VAL A 136 12.39 3.25 3.86
C VAL A 136 13.42 4.38 3.69
N PRO A 137 14.69 4.12 3.34
CA PRO A 137 15.65 5.21 3.11
C PRO A 137 15.26 6.11 1.93
N LEU A 138 14.60 5.58 0.90
CA LEU A 138 14.12 6.37 -0.24
C LEU A 138 12.94 7.26 0.13
N ALA A 139 12.11 6.83 1.09
CA ALA A 139 10.93 7.52 1.60
C ALA A 139 11.23 8.56 2.70
N GLY A 140 12.51 8.85 2.98
CA GLY A 140 12.93 9.87 3.96
C GLY A 140 13.55 9.30 5.24
N GLY A 141 13.78 7.97 5.31
CA GLY A 141 14.51 7.33 6.41
C GLY A 141 13.88 7.62 7.77
N ASP A 142 14.51 8.52 8.53
CA ASP A 142 14.08 8.96 9.87
C ASP A 142 12.67 9.59 9.89
N GLN A 143 12.13 10.00 8.74
CA GLN A 143 10.76 10.50 8.61
C GLN A 143 9.70 9.40 8.55
N VAL A 144 10.11 8.13 8.42
CA VAL A 144 9.23 6.97 8.24
C VAL A 144 9.10 6.21 9.55
N THR A 145 7.87 6.06 10.03
CA THR A 145 7.52 5.21 11.16
C THR A 145 6.64 4.06 10.67
N ILE A 146 7.07 2.82 10.91
CA ILE A 146 6.31 1.61 10.62
C ILE A 146 5.90 0.96 11.94
N GLU A 147 4.59 0.76 12.13
CA GLU A 147 4.02 0.23 13.37
C GLU A 147 3.10 -0.97 13.10
N GLN A 148 3.00 -1.84 14.10
CA GLN A 148 2.08 -2.98 14.10
C GLN A 148 2.17 -3.81 12.81
N PRO A 149 3.35 -4.37 12.49
CA PRO A 149 3.49 -5.18 11.29
C PRO A 149 2.57 -6.41 11.34
N ILE A 150 2.18 -6.89 10.17
CA ILE A 150 1.35 -8.09 10.02
C ILE A 150 2.18 -9.25 9.49
N SER A 151 1.80 -10.46 9.89
CA SER A 151 2.34 -11.71 9.36
C SER A 151 1.81 -11.96 7.94
N PRO A 152 2.39 -12.92 7.20
CA PRO A 152 1.84 -13.43 5.94
C PRO A 152 0.38 -13.90 6.02
N LEU A 153 -0.14 -14.18 7.23
CA LEU A 153 -1.53 -14.55 7.47
C LEU A 153 -2.46 -13.35 7.71
N GLY A 154 -1.95 -12.12 7.62
CA GLY A 154 -2.73 -10.90 7.87
C GLY A 154 -2.99 -10.60 9.35
N THR A 155 -2.31 -11.30 10.26
CA THR A 155 -2.46 -11.09 11.72
C THR A 155 -1.32 -10.24 12.29
N PRO A 156 -1.55 -9.41 13.32
CA PRO A 156 -0.47 -8.64 13.95
C PRO A 156 0.66 -9.54 14.47
N ILE A 157 1.90 -9.10 14.26
CA ILE A 157 3.10 -9.72 14.86
C ILE A 157 3.30 -9.12 16.27
N PRO A 158 3.55 -9.96 17.30
CA PRO A 158 3.82 -9.51 18.67
C PRO A 158 5.04 -8.60 18.82
#